data_AF-A0A177EK51-F1
#
_entry.id   AF-A0A177EK51-F1
#
_cell.length_a   1.000
_cell.length_b   1.000
_cell.length_c   1.000
_cell.angle_alpha   90.00
_cell.angle_beta   90.00
_cell.angle_gamma   90.00
#
_symmetry.space_group_name_H-M   'P 1'
#
loop_
_entity.id
_entity.type
_entity.pdbx_description
1 polymer ?
#
loop_
_entity_poly.entity_id
_entity_poly.type
_entity_poly.pdbx_seq_one_letter_code
_entity_poly.pdbx_strand_id
1 'polypeptide(L)'
;MTTGEERQQKENVTEQIVRNMLSKESLTRLLNIKAVDLERYYKIEELLYKIYTTQRIYQITDEEFLNVIKQTEKPKKTFVYRSRTGLMDELD
;
A
#
# COMPACT_ATOMS: atom_id res chain seq x y z
N MET A 1 24.74 -22.38 7.02
CA MET A 1 24.48 -21.55 5.82
C MET A 1 23.03 -21.83 5.44
N THR A 2 22.06 -21.01 5.87
CA THR A 2 20.62 -21.32 5.64
C THR A 2 19.73 -20.09 5.48
N THR A 3 20.19 -18.90 5.86
CA THR A 3 19.34 -17.70 5.95
C THR A 3 18.96 -17.07 4.61
N GLY A 4 19.63 -17.42 3.51
CA GLY A 4 19.37 -16.85 2.18
C GLY A 4 18.24 -17.57 1.43
N GLU A 5 18.21 -18.90 1.50
CA GLU A 5 17.25 -19.74 0.78
C GLU A 5 15.85 -19.67 1.40
N GLU A 6 15.75 -19.61 2.73
CA GLU A 6 14.47 -19.46 3.44
C GLU A 6 13.80 -18.11 3.14
N ARG A 7 14.59 -17.06 2.93
CA ARG A 7 14.08 -15.73 2.57
C ARG A 7 13.52 -15.72 1.14
N GLN A 8 14.25 -16.30 0.19
CA GLN A 8 13.79 -16.41 -1.20
C GLN A 8 12.55 -17.29 -1.34
N GLN A 9 12.44 -18.39 -0.58
CA GLN A 9 11.25 -19.24 -0.59
C GLN A 9 10.02 -18.50 -0.02
N LYS A 10 10.19 -17.74 1.07
CA LYS A 10 9.08 -16.94 1.64
C LYS A 10 8.58 -15.83 0.72
N GLU A 11 9.50 -15.14 0.03
CA GLU A 11 9.13 -14.12 -0.95
C GLU A 11 8.32 -14.73 -2.10
N ASN A 12 8.73 -15.90 -2.59
CA ASN A 12 8.04 -16.59 -3.69
C ASN A 12 6.62 -17.04 -3.30
N VAL A 13 6.43 -17.55 -2.08
CA VAL A 13 5.10 -17.96 -1.59
C VAL A 13 4.18 -16.76 -1.41
N THR A 14 4.70 -15.66 -0.85
CA THR A 14 3.91 -14.44 -0.63
C THR A 14 3.44 -13.86 -1.96
N GLU A 15 4.34 -13.77 -2.95
CA GLU A 15 4.01 -13.28 -4.28
C GLU A 15 2.95 -14.15 -4.97
N GLN A 16 3.05 -15.49 -4.86
CA GLN A 16 2.04 -16.40 -5.43
C GLN A 16 0.67 -16.24 -4.76
N ILE A 17 0.61 -16.11 -3.43
CA ILE A 17 -0.64 -15.89 -2.70
C ILE A 17 -1.31 -14.59 -3.16
N VAL A 18 -0.53 -13.49 -3.19
CA VAL A 18 -1.04 -12.18 -3.59
C VAL A 18 -1.53 -12.19 -5.04
N ARG A 19 -0.81 -12.85 -5.96
CA ARG A 19 -1.24 -13.00 -7.36
C ARG A 19 -2.57 -13.75 -7.49
N ASN A 20 -2.82 -14.75 -6.65
CA ASN A 20 -4.06 -15.53 -6.68
C ASN A 20 -5.25 -14.79 -6.05
N MET A 21 -5.00 -13.81 -5.18
CA MET A 21 -6.04 -13.00 -4.55
C MET A 21 -6.60 -11.91 -5.47
N LEU A 22 -5.86 -11.50 -6.48
CA LEU A 22 -6.17 -10.34 -7.31
C LEU A 22 -6.80 -10.75 -8.64
N SER A 23 -7.71 -9.91 -9.13
CA SER A 23 -8.14 -9.95 -10.52
C SER A 23 -6.97 -9.65 -11.47
N LYS A 24 -7.11 -9.99 -12.75
CA LYS A 24 -6.09 -9.65 -13.77
C LYS A 24 -5.83 -8.15 -13.83
N GLU A 25 -6.87 -7.32 -13.75
CA GLU A 25 -6.75 -5.86 -13.79
C GLU A 25 -6.00 -5.30 -12.58
N SER A 26 -6.36 -5.78 -11.37
CA SER A 26 -5.69 -5.39 -10.13
C SER A 26 -4.23 -5.83 -10.10
N LEU A 27 -3.92 -7.01 -10.64
CA LEU A 27 -2.56 -7.49 -10.77
C LEU A 27 -1.74 -6.62 -11.73
N THR A 28 -2.30 -6.21 -12.87
CA THR A 28 -1.65 -5.24 -13.77
C THR A 28 -1.36 -3.92 -13.06
N ARG A 29 -2.32 -3.40 -12.28
CA ARG A 29 -2.10 -2.18 -11.49
C ARG A 29 -0.99 -2.36 -10.45
N LEU A 30 -0.95 -3.49 -9.75
CA LEU A 30 0.11 -3.80 -8.79
C LEU A 30 1.49 -3.84 -9.46
N LEU A 31 1.61 -4.45 -10.64
CA LEU A 31 2.86 -4.50 -11.41
C LEU A 31 3.28 -3.11 -11.89
N ASN A 32 2.34 -2.26 -12.30
CA ASN A 32 2.63 -0.87 -12.64
C ASN A 32 3.17 -0.10 -11.42
N ILE A 33 2.64 -0.34 -10.22
CA ILE A 33 3.19 0.23 -8.98
C ILE A 33 4.60 -0.30 -8.72
N LYS A 34 4.85 -1.61 -8.90
CA LYS A 34 6.19 -2.21 -8.75
C LYS A 34 7.23 -1.54 -9.65
N ALA A 35 6.83 -1.18 -10.88
CA ALA A 35 7.71 -0.53 -11.84
C ALA A 35 8.06 0.93 -11.47
N VAL A 36 7.18 1.62 -10.73
CA VAL A 36 7.32 3.05 -10.41
C VAL A 36 7.82 3.30 -8.99
N ASP A 37 7.29 2.54 -8.02
CA ASP A 37 7.55 2.70 -6.58
C ASP A 37 7.62 1.33 -5.90
N LEU A 38 8.85 0.83 -5.83
CA LEU A 38 9.17 -0.50 -5.31
C LEU A 38 8.97 -0.59 -3.79
N GLU A 39 9.18 0.51 -3.06
CA GLU A 39 8.89 0.60 -1.61
C GLU A 39 7.38 0.46 -1.36
N ARG A 40 6.57 1.18 -2.14
CA ARG A 40 5.11 1.12 -2.03
C ARG A 40 4.57 -0.25 -2.43
N TYR A 41 5.14 -0.89 -3.45
CA TYR A 41 4.79 -2.25 -3.84
C TYR A 41 4.92 -3.23 -2.66
N TYR A 42 6.06 -3.24 -1.96
CA TYR A 42 6.25 -4.17 -0.83
C TYR A 42 5.28 -3.90 0.32
N LYS A 43 4.92 -2.64 0.59
CA LYS A 43 3.90 -2.31 1.60
C LYS A 43 2.52 -2.82 1.21
N ILE A 44 2.14 -2.71 -0.06
CA ILE A 44 0.88 -3.25 -0.57
C ILE A 44 0.88 -4.77 -0.46
N GLU A 45 1.97 -5.43 -0.86
CA GLU A 45 2.13 -6.89 -0.79
C GLU A 45 2.02 -7.40 0.65
N GLU A 46 2.67 -6.73 1.61
CA GLU A 46 2.59 -7.07 3.03
C GLU A 46 1.16 -6.91 3.58
N LEU A 47 0.44 -5.85 3.18
CA LEU A 47 -0.95 -5.64 3.59
C LEU A 47 -1.88 -6.71 3.02
N LEU A 48 -1.73 -7.05 1.74
CA LEU A 48 -2.52 -8.12 1.11
C LEU A 48 -2.26 -9.47 1.77
N TYR A 49 -1.01 -9.77 2.10
CA TYR A 49 -0.66 -10.97 2.85
C TYR A 49 -1.24 -10.98 4.26
N LYS A 50 -1.28 -9.84 4.95
CA LYS A 50 -1.94 -9.69 6.26
C LYS A 50 -3.45 -9.92 6.16
N ILE A 51 -4.10 -9.41 5.11
CA ILE A 51 -5.52 -9.65 4.85
C ILE A 51 -5.77 -11.15 4.63
N TYR A 52 -4.95 -11.79 3.79
CA TYR A 52 -5.01 -13.23 3.56
C TYR A 52 -4.91 -14.04 4.85
N THR A 53 -3.88 -13.76 5.67
CA THR A 53 -3.59 -14.54 6.87
C THR A 53 -4.56 -14.27 8.02
N THR A 54 -4.97 -13.01 8.21
CA THR A 54 -5.82 -12.59 9.33
C THR A 54 -7.30 -12.82 9.05
N GLN A 55 -7.76 -12.45 7.85
CA GLN A 55 -9.18 -12.49 7.50
C GLN A 55 -9.53 -13.76 6.71
N ARG A 56 -8.53 -14.57 6.30
CA ARG A 56 -8.71 -15.76 5.46
C ARG A 56 -9.48 -15.46 4.17
N ILE A 57 -9.26 -14.27 3.62
CA ILE A 57 -9.85 -13.85 2.35
C ILE A 57 -8.96 -14.34 1.23
N TYR A 58 -9.51 -15.18 0.35
CA TYR A 58 -8.78 -15.81 -0.75
C TYR A 58 -8.85 -15.02 -2.05
N GLN A 59 -9.84 -14.13 -2.19
CA GLN A 59 -10.01 -13.23 -3.33
C GLN A 59 -10.55 -11.90 -2.83
N ILE A 60 -10.02 -10.81 -3.37
CA ILE A 60 -10.53 -9.46 -3.10
C ILE A 60 -11.08 -8.85 -4.38
N THR A 61 -12.06 -7.99 -4.22
CA THR A 61 -12.61 -7.17 -5.30
C THR A 61 -11.64 -6.06 -5.68
N ASP A 62 -11.80 -5.51 -6.88
CA ASP A 62 -10.98 -4.37 -7.33
C ASP A 62 -11.17 -3.13 -6.45
N GLU A 63 -12.36 -2.95 -5.87
CA GLU A 63 -12.63 -1.86 -4.94
C GLU A 63 -11.85 -2.00 -3.63
N GLU A 64 -11.82 -3.20 -3.06
CA GLU A 64 -11.03 -3.51 -1.86
C GLU A 64 -9.53 -3.32 -2.13
N PHE A 65 -9.06 -3.77 -3.30
CA PHE A 65 -7.66 -3.55 -3.70
C PHE A 65 -7.33 -2.06 -3.84
N LEU A 66 -8.21 -1.25 -4.44
CA LEU A 66 -8.04 0.21 -4.51
C LEU A 66 -7.99 0.85 -3.12
N ASN A 67 -8.75 0.34 -2.16
CA ASN A 67 -8.69 0.82 -0.77
C ASN A 67 -7.33 0.48 -0.12
N VAL A 68 -6.77 -0.70 -0.37
CA VAL A 68 -5.40 -1.04 0.08
C VAL A 68 -4.38 -0.08 -0.53
N ILE A 69 -4.48 0.21 -1.83
CA ILE A 69 -3.60 1.17 -2.50
C ILE A 69 -3.66 2.54 -1.82
N LYS A 70 -4.86 3.04 -1.49
CA LYS A 70 -5.06 4.33 -0.82
C LYS A 70 -4.46 4.36 0.59
N GLN A 71 -4.54 3.27 1.34
CA GLN A 71 -3.93 3.19 2.68
C GLN A 71 -2.39 3.29 2.63
N THR A 72 -1.79 2.90 1.50
CA THR A 72 -0.34 3.03 1.29
C THR A 72 0.08 4.38 0.70
N GLU A 73 -0.87 5.27 0.39
CA GLU A 73 -0.53 6.63 -0.03
C GLU A 73 0.06 7.38 1.15
N LYS A 74 1.27 7.92 0.95
CA LYS A 74 1.81 8.91 1.91
C LYS A 74 0.78 10.04 2.01
N PRO A 75 0.31 10.40 3.22
CA PRO A 75 -0.57 11.55 3.34
C PRO A 75 0.17 12.74 2.74
N LYS A 76 -0.39 13.33 1.69
CA LYS A 76 0.09 14.62 1.20
C LYS A 76 -0.02 15.57 2.38
N LYS A 77 1.11 15.86 3.04
CA LYS A 77 1.21 16.96 3.99
C LYS A 77 1.03 18.22 3.16
N THR A 78 -0.20 18.64 2.96
CA THR A 78 -0.53 20.01 2.57
C THR A 78 -0.05 20.86 3.74
N PHE A 79 1.17 21.38 3.63
CA PHE A 79 1.64 22.45 4.51
C PHE A 79 0.76 23.66 4.20
N VAL A 80 -0.36 23.78 4.90
CA VAL A 80 -1.14 25.00 4.92
C VAL A 80 -0.31 26.00 5.71
N TYR A 81 0.48 26.81 5.00
CA TYR A 81 1.03 28.04 5.55
C TYR A 81 -0.16 28.93 5.93
N ARG A 82 -0.64 28.81 7.17
CA ARG A 82 -1.52 29.81 7.76
C ARG A 82 -0.65 31.05 7.96
N SER A 83 -0.63 31.92 6.96
CA SER A 83 -0.20 33.30 7.13
C SER A 83 -0.98 33.85 8.31
N ARG A 84 -0.30 34.07 9.44
CA ARG A 84 -0.81 34.93 10.51
C ARG A 84 -0.81 36.35 9.96
N THR A 85 -1.80 36.69 9.13
CA THR A 85 -2.23 38.08 9.02
C THR A 85 -2.93 38.39 10.33
N GLY A 86 -2.14 38.87 11.30
CA GLY A 86 -2.68 39.47 12.51
C GLY A 86 -3.52 40.66 12.10
N LEU A 87 -4.83 40.49 12.12
CA LEU A 87 -5.79 41.58 12.23
C LEU A 87 -5.51 42.24 13.59
N MET A 88 -4.71 43.30 13.57
CA MET A 88 -4.82 44.37 14.56
C MET A 88 -6.12 45.08 14.24
N ASP A 89 -7.23 44.49 14.68
CA ASP A 89 -8.50 45.21 14.85
C ASP A 89 -8.53 45.71 16.29
N GLU A 90 -8.48 47.03 16.38
CA GLU A 90 -9.03 47.95 17.38
C GLU A 90 -9.60 47.33 18.66
N LEU A 91 -8.94 47.62 19.78
CA LEU A 91 -9.60 47.75 21.09
C LEU A 91 -9.00 48.98 21.79
N ASP A 92 -9.84 50.01 21.90
CA ASP A 92 -9.84 51.23 22.72
C ASP A 92 -8.57 51.62 23.50
#